data_AF-A0A317ZM68-F1
#
_entry.id   AF-A0A317ZM68-F1
#
_cell.length_a   1.000
_cell.length_b   1.000
_cell.length_c   1.000
_cell.angle_alpha   90.00
_cell.angle_beta   90.00
_cell.angle_gamma   90.00
#
_symmetry.space_group_name_H-M   'P 1'
#
loop_
_entity.id
_entity.type
_entity.pdbx_description
1 polymer ?
#
loop_
_entity_poly.entity_id
_entity_poly.type
_entity_poly.pdbx_seq_one_letter_code
_entity_poly.pdbx_strand_id
1 'polypeptide(L)'
;MYILVTPTRSESVRVRELDALGAPAGVDRVLSAEDFPRFALEREREAVRWVWAETSRVYPLLLQAGIRVRRAHDLRLCHAILRSSEATAASILANGPAGRWDRPVAVAAAPMAGATLFDLDLGAAGDEDPGHDDELDEFRAQLDALQACREPGRMRLLLAAESVGGLIAAEMQFAGLPWRSAIHDSLLTAELGPRAPAGLRPLRLEELAVRIRVELDDPSLNPDSPPELLRALHKADLRVLSTRAWELEKLNHPVIEPLLRYKKLARLLSANGWFWMESWIIDDRFHPEYLPGGVVTGRWATRGGGALQLPRQIRGAVVADPGWKFVVADAAQLEPRILAALSQDTAMAAAGRGTDLYAGIVASGVVETRAHAKVAMLGAMYGATSGESGRLLPRLARAYPRALALTETAARTGERGDVVSTRLGRSSPRPGAGWQDDQARASEAGATAGDERRARSQSRDWGRFTRNFIVQGSAAEWALCWMAEIRKGLWDLAVTADGQAGRAADGPFRVVPHLVFFLHDEVIVHTPAAVAEDVARIVTDAATTAGRLLFGNFPVDFPLTCVVVDSYADAK
;
A
#
# COMPACT_ATOMS: atom_id res chain seq x y z
N MET A 1 3.63 -28.84 -9.71
CA MET A 1 2.76 -28.71 -10.89
C MET A 1 2.20 -27.29 -10.92
N TYR A 2 2.20 -26.67 -12.09
CA TYR A 2 1.54 -25.39 -12.35
C TYR A 2 0.34 -25.62 -13.26
N ILE A 3 -0.70 -24.80 -13.13
CA ILE A 3 -1.83 -24.77 -14.06
C ILE A 3 -1.89 -23.38 -14.65
N LEU A 4 -1.54 -23.26 -15.94
CA LEU A 4 -1.65 -22.02 -16.69
C LEU A 4 -3.07 -21.83 -17.21
N VAL A 5 -3.64 -20.67 -16.89
CA VAL A 5 -5.01 -20.27 -17.21
C VAL A 5 -4.95 -19.09 -18.17
N THR A 6 -5.45 -19.29 -19.39
CA THR A 6 -5.53 -18.27 -20.44
C THR A 6 -7.00 -18.05 -20.81
N PRO A 7 -7.59 -16.87 -20.52
CA PRO A 7 -8.92 -16.52 -21.01
C PRO A 7 -8.96 -16.54 -22.55
N THR A 8 -10.05 -17.03 -23.14
CA THR A 8 -10.28 -17.01 -24.59
C THR A 8 -11.35 -15.96 -24.95
N ARG A 9 -11.54 -15.74 -26.25
CA ARG A 9 -12.54 -14.80 -26.78
C ARG A 9 -14.00 -15.24 -26.58
N SER A 10 -14.25 -16.51 -26.29
CA SER A 10 -15.61 -17.10 -26.32
C SER A 10 -16.21 -17.33 -24.92
N GLU A 11 -15.91 -16.46 -23.95
CA GLU A 11 -16.23 -16.67 -22.51
C GLU A 11 -15.75 -18.04 -21.97
N SER A 12 -14.72 -18.61 -22.61
CA SER A 12 -14.12 -19.88 -22.23
C SER A 12 -12.68 -19.65 -21.75
N VAL A 13 -12.14 -20.62 -21.04
CA VAL A 13 -10.82 -20.53 -20.41
C VAL A 13 -10.00 -21.76 -20.80
N ARG A 14 -8.82 -21.55 -21.38
CA ARG A 14 -7.87 -22.63 -21.65
C ARG A 14 -7.03 -22.91 -20.41
N VAL A 15 -6.95 -24.17 -20.00
CA VAL A 15 -6.12 -24.63 -18.89
C VAL A 15 -5.04 -25.57 -19.40
N ARG A 16 -3.78 -25.32 -19.01
CA ARG A 16 -2.60 -26.12 -19.36
C ARG A 16 -1.84 -26.54 -18.12
N GLU A 17 -1.63 -27.84 -17.93
CA GLU A 17 -0.77 -28.36 -16.85
C GLU A 17 0.70 -28.33 -17.25
N LEU A 18 1.51 -27.71 -16.39
CA LEU A 18 2.94 -27.54 -16.60
C LEU A 18 3.75 -28.14 -15.44
N ASP A 19 4.93 -28.66 -15.76
CA ASP A 19 5.92 -29.10 -14.78
C ASP A 19 6.65 -27.90 -14.13
N ALA A 20 7.70 -28.20 -13.34
CA ALA A 20 8.48 -27.18 -12.65
C ALA A 20 9.30 -26.26 -13.57
N LEU A 21 9.50 -26.64 -14.83
CA LEU A 21 10.25 -25.90 -15.85
C LEU A 21 9.32 -25.19 -16.84
N GLY A 22 7.99 -25.27 -16.66
CA GLY A 22 7.04 -24.71 -17.60
C GLY A 22 6.86 -25.54 -18.88
N ALA A 23 7.28 -26.81 -18.87
CA ALA A 23 7.01 -27.73 -19.97
C ALA A 23 5.61 -28.36 -19.80
N PRO A 24 4.86 -28.61 -20.89
CA PRO A 24 3.56 -29.27 -20.82
C PRO A 24 3.71 -30.66 -20.21
N ALA A 25 2.95 -30.93 -19.15
CA ALA A 25 3.09 -32.13 -18.34
C ALA A 25 1.78 -32.91 -18.16
N GLY A 26 0.70 -32.46 -18.80
CA GLY A 26 -0.61 -33.06 -18.63
C GLY A 26 -1.66 -32.42 -19.52
N VAL A 27 -2.81 -32.11 -18.92
CA VAL A 27 -4.01 -31.68 -19.63
C VAL A 27 -3.81 -30.31 -20.31
N ASP A 28 -4.28 -30.22 -21.56
CA ASP A 28 -4.52 -28.99 -22.31
C ASP A 28 -5.96 -29.00 -22.81
N ARG A 29 -6.84 -28.18 -22.20
CA ARG A 29 -8.28 -28.17 -22.48
C ARG A 29 -8.84 -26.76 -22.45
N VAL A 30 -9.89 -26.54 -23.24
CA VAL A 30 -10.73 -25.34 -23.17
C VAL A 30 -11.98 -25.68 -22.36
N LEU A 31 -12.24 -24.90 -21.33
CA LEU A 31 -13.36 -25.05 -20.40
C LEU A 31 -14.33 -23.89 -20.56
N SER A 32 -15.63 -24.14 -20.47
CA SER A 32 -16.64 -23.09 -20.39
C SER A 32 -16.50 -22.28 -19.09
N ALA A 33 -17.12 -21.11 -19.02
CA ALA A 33 -17.23 -20.33 -17.77
C ALA A 33 -17.86 -21.14 -16.63
N GLU A 34 -18.76 -22.08 -16.93
CA GLU A 34 -19.42 -22.94 -15.93
C GLU A 34 -18.53 -24.12 -15.48
N ASP A 35 -17.71 -24.66 -16.37
CA ASP A 35 -16.85 -25.82 -16.07
C ASP A 35 -15.53 -25.43 -15.39
N PHE A 36 -15.04 -24.22 -15.63
CA PHE A 36 -13.77 -23.75 -15.06
C PHE A 36 -13.77 -23.76 -13.52
N PRO A 37 -14.79 -23.23 -12.81
CA PRO A 37 -14.89 -23.36 -11.36
C PRO A 37 -14.81 -24.82 -10.87
N ARG A 38 -15.58 -25.73 -11.49
CA ARG A 38 -15.57 -27.16 -11.10
C ARG A 38 -14.18 -27.77 -11.23
N PHE A 39 -13.50 -27.51 -12.35
CA PHE A 39 -12.13 -27.93 -12.57
C PHE A 39 -11.17 -27.35 -11.51
N ALA A 40 -11.31 -26.07 -11.17
CA ALA A 40 -10.48 -25.43 -10.15
C ALA A 40 -10.65 -26.05 -8.76
N LEU A 41 -11.89 -26.36 -8.37
CA LEU A 41 -12.18 -27.03 -7.10
C LEU A 41 -11.52 -28.41 -6.98
N GLU A 42 -11.52 -29.18 -8.06
CA GLU A 42 -10.88 -30.50 -8.10
C GLU A 42 -9.36 -30.39 -7.96
N ARG A 43 -8.73 -29.50 -8.74
CA ARG A 43 -7.26 -29.37 -8.78
C ARG A 43 -6.67 -28.68 -7.56
N GLU A 44 -7.42 -27.82 -6.89
CA GLU A 44 -6.95 -27.17 -5.66
C GLU A 44 -6.63 -28.19 -4.55
N ARG A 45 -7.23 -29.38 -4.58
CA ARG A 45 -6.95 -30.49 -3.65
C ARG A 45 -5.54 -31.08 -3.84
N GLU A 46 -4.94 -30.94 -5.02
CA GLU A 46 -3.62 -31.48 -5.37
C GLU A 46 -2.48 -30.49 -5.06
N ALA A 47 -2.78 -29.40 -4.35
CA ALA A 47 -1.84 -28.32 -4.06
C ALA A 47 -1.13 -27.85 -5.34
N VAL A 48 -1.89 -27.42 -6.33
CA VAL A 48 -1.34 -26.80 -7.55
C VAL A 48 -0.85 -25.37 -7.29
N ARG A 49 -0.21 -24.75 -8.28
CA ARG A 49 -0.02 -23.30 -8.32
C ARG A 49 -0.63 -22.78 -9.62
N TRP A 50 -1.63 -21.92 -9.48
CA TRP A 50 -2.31 -21.30 -10.60
C TRP A 50 -1.43 -20.24 -11.24
N VAL A 51 -1.35 -20.20 -12.56
CA VAL A 51 -0.61 -19.19 -13.32
C VAL A 51 -1.59 -18.50 -14.23
N TRP A 52 -1.58 -17.17 -14.23
CA TRP A 52 -2.45 -16.36 -15.09
C TRP A 52 -1.81 -15.00 -15.36
N ALA A 53 -2.28 -14.34 -16.41
CA ALA A 53 -1.79 -13.03 -16.79
C ALA A 53 -1.97 -11.99 -15.65
N GLU A 54 -3.15 -11.98 -15.03
CA GLU A 54 -3.51 -11.01 -14.00
C GLU A 54 -4.57 -11.58 -13.04
N THR A 55 -4.28 -11.54 -11.74
CA THR A 55 -5.15 -12.09 -10.69
C THR A 55 -6.49 -11.36 -10.62
N SER A 56 -6.49 -10.04 -10.80
CA SER A 56 -7.68 -9.19 -10.78
C SER A 56 -8.72 -9.54 -11.86
N ARG A 57 -8.32 -10.24 -12.92
CA ARG A 57 -9.20 -10.64 -14.04
C ARG A 57 -9.76 -12.04 -13.86
N VAL A 58 -8.94 -12.98 -13.41
CA VAL A 58 -9.30 -14.41 -13.36
C VAL A 58 -9.88 -14.82 -12.02
N TYR A 59 -9.28 -14.38 -10.92
CA TYR A 59 -9.64 -14.89 -9.59
C TYR A 59 -11.05 -14.45 -9.12
N PRO A 60 -11.55 -13.23 -9.43
CA PRO A 60 -12.92 -12.87 -9.09
C PRO A 60 -14.00 -13.83 -9.63
N LEU A 61 -13.79 -14.43 -10.81
CA LEU A 61 -14.70 -15.43 -11.37
C LEU A 61 -14.80 -16.67 -10.48
N LEU A 62 -13.68 -17.11 -9.90
CA LEU A 62 -13.66 -18.23 -8.95
C LEU A 62 -14.30 -17.84 -7.61
N LEU A 63 -14.04 -16.63 -7.12
CA LEU A 63 -14.63 -16.14 -5.87
C LEU A 63 -16.17 -16.04 -5.96
N GLN A 64 -16.70 -15.56 -7.09
CA GLN A 64 -18.14 -15.53 -7.37
C GLN A 64 -18.75 -16.94 -7.37
N ALA A 65 -18.00 -17.94 -7.83
CA ALA A 65 -18.38 -19.35 -7.76
C ALA A 65 -18.15 -20.01 -6.38
N GLY A 66 -17.72 -19.25 -5.37
CA GLY A 66 -17.47 -19.78 -4.02
C GLY A 66 -16.14 -20.51 -3.87
N ILE A 67 -15.20 -20.34 -4.80
CA ILE A 67 -13.93 -21.05 -4.84
C ILE A 67 -12.78 -20.10 -4.53
N ARG A 68 -11.97 -20.48 -3.55
CA ARG A 68 -10.70 -19.84 -3.25
C ARG A 68 -9.55 -20.71 -3.75
N VAL A 69 -8.42 -20.10 -4.09
CA VAL A 69 -7.20 -20.85 -4.45
C VAL A 69 -6.07 -20.58 -3.47
N ARG A 70 -5.23 -21.57 -3.16
CA ARG A 70 -4.19 -21.39 -2.14
C ARG A 70 -2.98 -20.63 -2.68
N ARG A 71 -2.57 -20.88 -3.93
CA ARG A 71 -1.33 -20.35 -4.51
C ARG A 71 -1.51 -19.92 -5.94
N ALA A 72 -0.97 -18.75 -6.28
CA ALA A 72 -0.92 -18.25 -7.63
C ALA A 72 0.50 -17.79 -8.03
N HIS A 73 0.67 -17.54 -9.31
CA HIS A 73 1.79 -16.87 -9.95
C HIS A 73 1.19 -15.86 -10.93
N ASP A 74 1.19 -14.59 -10.52
CA ASP A 74 0.66 -13.49 -11.32
C ASP A 74 1.75 -13.02 -12.29
N LEU A 75 1.56 -13.28 -13.59
CA LEU A 75 2.60 -13.02 -14.58
C LEU A 75 2.91 -11.52 -14.67
N ARG A 76 1.92 -10.64 -14.63
CA ARG A 76 2.13 -9.20 -14.75
C ARG A 76 2.85 -8.62 -13.53
N LEU A 77 2.44 -8.99 -12.32
CA LEU A 77 3.12 -8.54 -11.10
C LEU A 77 4.56 -9.06 -11.06
N CYS A 78 4.78 -10.32 -11.43
CA CYS A 78 6.12 -10.90 -11.47
C CYS A 78 7.00 -10.27 -12.56
N HIS A 79 6.44 -10.01 -13.74
CA HIS A 79 7.13 -9.36 -14.86
C HIS A 79 7.68 -7.99 -14.44
N ALA A 80 6.84 -7.16 -13.81
CA ALA A 80 7.25 -5.82 -13.37
C ALA A 80 8.47 -5.85 -12.43
N ILE A 81 8.56 -6.85 -11.55
CA ILE A 81 9.69 -7.05 -10.65
C ILE A 81 10.92 -7.54 -11.42
N LEU A 82 10.78 -8.63 -12.20
CA LEU A 82 11.90 -9.28 -12.89
C LEU A 82 12.50 -8.39 -13.99
N ARG A 83 11.69 -7.59 -14.68
CA ARG A 83 12.17 -6.67 -15.70
C ARG A 83 12.97 -5.50 -15.14
N SER A 84 12.58 -5.00 -13.95
CA SER A 84 13.23 -3.84 -13.32
C SER A 84 14.36 -4.20 -12.35
N SER A 85 14.44 -5.46 -11.92
CA SER A 85 15.41 -5.93 -10.93
C SER A 85 16.82 -6.04 -11.49
N GLU A 86 17.79 -5.48 -10.76
CA GLU A 86 19.23 -5.62 -11.06
C GLU A 86 19.67 -7.09 -11.01
N ALA A 87 19.02 -7.93 -10.19
CA ALA A 87 19.33 -9.36 -10.09
C ALA A 87 19.00 -10.15 -11.37
N THR A 88 18.20 -9.57 -12.26
CA THR A 88 17.70 -10.15 -13.51
C THR A 88 18.03 -9.28 -14.72
N ALA A 89 18.95 -8.32 -14.57
CA ALA A 89 19.34 -7.37 -15.62
C ALA A 89 19.89 -8.03 -16.89
N ALA A 90 20.44 -9.25 -16.80
CA ALA A 90 20.93 -10.01 -17.95
C ALA A 90 19.84 -10.85 -18.66
N SER A 91 18.62 -10.88 -18.15
CA SER A 91 17.53 -11.69 -18.70
C SER A 91 16.96 -11.08 -19.98
N ILE A 92 16.29 -11.92 -20.78
CA ILE A 92 15.50 -11.46 -21.92
C ILE A 92 14.37 -10.50 -21.50
N LEU A 93 13.82 -10.68 -20.29
CA LEU A 93 12.77 -9.82 -19.75
C LEU A 93 13.28 -8.40 -19.48
N ALA A 94 14.51 -8.24 -19.02
CA ALA A 94 15.08 -6.91 -18.76
C ALA A 94 15.51 -6.18 -20.03
N ASN A 95 15.98 -6.91 -21.04
CA ASN A 95 16.58 -6.32 -22.25
C ASN A 95 15.65 -6.34 -23.48
N GLY A 96 14.54 -7.06 -23.42
CA GLY A 96 13.56 -7.12 -24.51
C GLY A 96 12.80 -5.80 -24.71
N PRO A 97 12.23 -5.55 -25.90
CA PRO A 97 11.40 -4.38 -26.15
C PRO A 97 10.21 -4.33 -25.19
N ALA A 98 9.73 -3.13 -24.88
CA ALA A 98 8.55 -2.97 -24.03
C ALA A 98 7.33 -3.63 -24.70
N GLY A 99 6.66 -4.51 -23.96
CA GLY A 99 5.55 -5.32 -24.45
C GLY A 99 4.23 -5.02 -23.73
N ARG A 100 3.23 -5.89 -23.92
CA ARG A 100 1.93 -5.76 -23.22
C ARG A 100 2.01 -5.94 -21.70
N TRP A 101 3.08 -6.54 -21.21
CA TRP A 101 3.37 -6.73 -19.79
C TRP A 101 3.89 -5.46 -19.11
N ASP A 102 4.48 -4.53 -19.87
CA ASP A 102 4.95 -3.22 -19.40
C ASP A 102 3.83 -2.17 -19.32
N ARG A 103 2.72 -2.41 -20.01
CA ARG A 103 1.61 -1.46 -20.05
C ARG A 103 0.96 -1.38 -18.66
N PRO A 104 0.62 -0.18 -18.17
CA PRO A 104 -0.18 -0.04 -16.97
C PRO A 104 -1.47 -0.86 -17.11
N VAL A 105 -1.92 -1.48 -16.02
CA VAL A 105 -3.21 -2.17 -16.00
C VAL A 105 -4.30 -1.17 -16.41
N ALA A 106 -4.90 -1.40 -17.58
CA ALA A 106 -6.10 -0.69 -18.03
C ALA A 106 -7.24 -1.05 -17.07
N VAL A 107 -7.82 -0.05 -16.43
CA VAL A 107 -8.90 -0.23 -15.46
C VAL A 107 -10.21 0.18 -16.10
N ALA A 108 -11.18 -0.72 -16.06
CA ALA A 108 -12.56 -0.38 -16.40
C ALA A 108 -13.01 0.71 -15.42
N ALA A 109 -13.33 1.91 -15.93
CA ALA A 109 -13.95 2.93 -15.11
C ALA A 109 -15.25 2.36 -14.53
N ALA A 110 -15.44 2.48 -13.22
CA ALA A 110 -16.76 2.27 -12.63
C ALA A 110 -17.76 3.17 -13.40
N PRO A 111 -18.98 2.71 -13.72
CA PRO A 111 -19.96 3.55 -14.37
C PRO A 111 -20.35 4.68 -13.41
N MET A 112 -19.70 5.83 -13.53
CA MET A 112 -20.11 7.05 -12.87
C MET A 112 -21.43 7.48 -13.50
N ALA A 113 -22.54 7.33 -12.76
CA ALA A 113 -23.79 7.96 -13.11
C ALA A 113 -23.60 9.49 -13.05
N GLY A 114 -23.37 10.11 -14.21
CA GLY A 114 -23.24 11.57 -14.34
C GLY A 114 -22.02 12.10 -15.11
N ALA A 115 -21.21 11.25 -15.75
CA ALA A 115 -20.16 11.74 -16.64
C ALA A 115 -20.80 12.40 -17.89
N THR A 116 -20.58 13.71 -18.03
CA THR A 116 -21.01 14.52 -19.17
C THR A 116 -20.40 14.02 -20.48
N LEU A 117 -21.18 14.10 -21.56
CA LEU A 117 -20.98 13.56 -22.91
C LEU A 117 -19.72 14.05 -23.69
N PHE A 118 -18.69 14.58 -23.02
CA PHE A 118 -17.49 15.16 -23.64
C PHE A 118 -16.14 14.62 -23.15
N ASP A 119 -16.10 13.48 -22.44
CA ASP A 119 -14.85 12.76 -22.10
C ASP A 119 -14.63 11.47 -22.91
N LEU A 120 -15.36 11.29 -24.01
CA LEU A 120 -15.21 10.18 -24.95
C LEU A 120 -14.21 10.52 -26.06
N ASP A 121 -12.94 10.76 -25.69
CA ASP A 121 -11.82 10.57 -26.62
C ASP A 121 -10.51 10.21 -25.90
N LEU A 122 -10.59 9.29 -24.93
CA LEU A 122 -9.42 8.53 -24.49
C LEU A 122 -9.27 7.35 -25.44
N GLY A 123 -8.36 7.53 -26.39
CA GLY A 123 -8.14 6.70 -27.56
C GLY A 123 -8.31 5.21 -27.30
N ALA A 124 -9.08 4.59 -28.20
CA ALA A 124 -9.11 3.16 -28.41
C ALA A 124 -7.66 2.64 -28.54
N ALA A 125 -7.10 2.16 -27.43
CA ALA A 125 -5.91 1.35 -27.45
C ALA A 125 -6.28 0.10 -28.23
N GLY A 126 -5.64 -0.09 -29.39
CA GLY A 126 -5.84 -1.29 -30.21
C GLY A 126 -5.65 -2.53 -29.36
N ASP A 127 -6.73 -3.31 -29.24
CA ASP A 127 -6.71 -4.71 -28.81
C ASP A 127 -5.91 -5.50 -29.86
N GLU A 128 -4.58 -5.47 -29.75
CA GLU A 128 -3.75 -6.51 -30.35
C GLU A 128 -3.98 -7.80 -29.55
N ASP A 129 -4.50 -8.81 -30.26
CA ASP A 129 -4.85 -10.13 -29.75
C ASP A 129 -3.66 -10.78 -29.02
N PRO A 130 -3.78 -11.19 -27.75
CA PRO A 130 -2.77 -12.03 -27.12
C PRO A 130 -2.73 -13.36 -27.89
N GLY A 131 -1.59 -13.68 -28.51
CA GLY A 131 -1.37 -15.02 -29.04
C GLY A 131 -1.50 -16.03 -27.89
N HIS A 132 -2.15 -17.17 -28.12
CA HIS A 132 -2.44 -18.19 -27.09
C HIS A 132 -1.18 -18.73 -26.37
N ASP A 133 0.01 -18.46 -26.90
CA ASP A 133 1.30 -18.87 -26.34
C ASP A 133 2.04 -17.74 -25.60
N ASP A 134 1.55 -16.51 -25.64
CA ASP A 134 2.20 -15.34 -25.01
C ASP A 134 2.30 -15.49 -23.47
N GLU A 135 1.26 -15.98 -22.78
CA GLU A 135 1.37 -16.26 -21.33
C GLU A 135 2.33 -17.41 -20.99
N LEU A 136 2.43 -18.41 -21.86
CA LEU A 136 3.34 -19.54 -21.63
C LEU A 136 4.79 -19.12 -21.85
N ASP A 137 5.05 -18.33 -22.90
CA ASP A 137 6.36 -17.79 -23.21
C ASP A 137 6.83 -16.81 -22.14
N GLU A 138 5.94 -15.93 -21.66
CA GLU A 138 6.22 -15.07 -20.50
C GLU A 138 6.55 -15.90 -19.26
N PHE A 139 5.73 -16.91 -18.93
CA PHE A 139 5.98 -17.74 -17.75
C PHE A 139 7.36 -18.42 -17.81
N ARG A 140 7.75 -18.96 -18.97
CA ARG A 140 9.06 -19.57 -19.17
C ARG A 140 10.19 -18.54 -19.07
N ALA A 141 10.04 -17.37 -19.68
CA ALA A 141 11.00 -16.29 -19.58
C ALA A 141 11.24 -15.86 -18.13
N GLN A 142 10.19 -15.86 -17.30
CA GLN A 142 10.31 -15.58 -15.86
C GLN A 142 11.04 -16.69 -15.11
N LEU A 143 10.77 -17.97 -15.42
CA LEU A 143 11.50 -19.09 -14.83
C LEU A 143 12.99 -19.06 -15.22
N ASP A 144 13.32 -18.75 -16.46
CA ASP A 144 14.70 -18.64 -16.94
C ASP A 144 15.44 -17.47 -16.26
N ALA A 145 14.80 -16.31 -16.15
CA ALA A 145 15.34 -15.15 -15.43
C ALA A 145 15.65 -15.50 -13.96
N LEU A 146 14.74 -16.25 -13.31
CA LEU A 146 14.95 -16.73 -11.94
C LEU A 146 16.11 -17.73 -11.82
N GLN A 147 16.29 -18.63 -12.79
CA GLN A 147 17.39 -19.60 -12.77
C GLN A 147 18.75 -18.92 -12.93
N ALA A 148 18.83 -17.83 -13.68
CA ALA A 148 20.05 -17.05 -13.88
C ALA A 148 20.42 -16.16 -12.66
N CYS A 149 19.51 -15.99 -11.69
CA CYS A 149 19.77 -15.16 -10.50
C CYS A 149 20.84 -15.77 -9.60
N ARG A 150 21.68 -14.92 -8.99
CA ARG A 150 22.66 -15.33 -7.96
C ARG A 150 22.00 -15.85 -6.67
N GLU A 151 20.91 -15.21 -6.25
CA GLU A 151 20.14 -15.58 -5.04
C GLU A 151 18.68 -15.90 -5.40
N PRO A 152 18.42 -16.98 -6.16
CA PRO A 152 17.11 -17.23 -6.75
C PRO A 152 16.03 -17.51 -5.68
N GLY A 153 16.43 -17.97 -4.49
CA GLY A 153 15.51 -18.18 -3.37
C GLY A 153 14.82 -16.91 -2.88
N ARG A 154 15.54 -15.78 -2.83
CA ARG A 154 14.97 -14.49 -2.41
C ARG A 154 13.99 -13.94 -3.43
N MET A 155 14.38 -13.99 -4.71
CA MET A 155 13.50 -13.55 -5.79
C MET A 155 12.25 -14.41 -5.86
N ARG A 156 12.35 -15.75 -5.74
CA ARG A 156 11.16 -16.62 -5.68
C ARG A 156 10.24 -16.29 -4.50
N LEU A 157 10.79 -15.95 -3.33
CA LEU A 157 9.99 -15.52 -2.18
C LEU A 157 9.26 -14.21 -2.50
N LEU A 158 9.93 -13.22 -3.09
CA LEU A 158 9.32 -11.96 -3.50
C LEU A 158 8.17 -12.18 -4.49
N LEU A 159 8.40 -12.94 -5.57
CA LEU A 159 7.37 -13.21 -6.58
C LEU A 159 6.17 -13.96 -6.00
N ALA A 160 6.42 -14.94 -5.13
CA ALA A 160 5.36 -15.67 -4.45
C ALA A 160 4.57 -14.75 -3.51
N ALA A 161 5.25 -13.88 -2.74
CA ALA A 161 4.62 -12.95 -1.83
C ALA A 161 3.79 -11.89 -2.59
N GLU A 162 4.30 -11.37 -3.70
CA GLU A 162 3.57 -10.43 -4.57
C GLU A 162 2.33 -11.08 -5.20
N SER A 163 2.46 -12.31 -5.71
CA SER A 163 1.34 -13.06 -6.28
C SER A 163 0.26 -13.39 -5.23
N VAL A 164 0.66 -13.74 -4.00
CA VAL A 164 -0.28 -13.91 -2.88
C VAL A 164 -0.90 -12.57 -2.49
N GLY A 165 -0.16 -11.47 -2.60
CA GLY A 165 -0.71 -10.12 -2.47
C GLY A 165 -1.83 -9.85 -3.48
N GLY A 166 -1.65 -10.25 -4.74
CA GLY A 166 -2.70 -10.26 -5.77
C GLY A 166 -3.96 -11.02 -5.33
N LEU A 167 -3.80 -12.22 -4.77
CA LEU A 167 -4.92 -12.99 -4.24
C LEU A 167 -5.62 -12.24 -3.09
N ILE A 168 -4.86 -11.74 -2.11
CA ILE A 168 -5.40 -11.04 -0.94
C ILE A 168 -6.16 -9.77 -1.34
N ALA A 169 -5.63 -9.01 -2.30
CA ALA A 169 -6.31 -7.83 -2.84
C ALA A 169 -7.69 -8.19 -3.41
N ALA A 170 -7.76 -9.23 -4.25
CA ALA A 170 -9.01 -9.70 -4.82
C ALA A 170 -9.98 -10.26 -3.77
N GLU A 171 -9.48 -10.96 -2.75
CA GLU A 171 -10.30 -11.46 -1.63
C GLU A 171 -10.88 -10.32 -0.80
N MET A 172 -10.08 -9.30 -0.45
CA MET A 172 -10.55 -8.11 0.28
C MET A 172 -11.57 -7.31 -0.53
N GLN A 173 -11.31 -7.12 -1.83
CA GLN A 173 -12.24 -6.43 -2.71
C GLN A 173 -13.57 -7.20 -2.84
N PHE A 174 -13.52 -8.53 -2.92
CA PHE A 174 -14.73 -9.36 -2.99
C PHE A 174 -15.51 -9.34 -1.67
N ALA A 175 -14.83 -9.57 -0.54
CA ALA A 175 -15.48 -9.66 0.77
C ALA A 175 -16.02 -8.30 1.26
N GLY A 176 -15.29 -7.22 0.98
CA GLY A 176 -15.58 -5.88 1.47
C GLY A 176 -15.37 -5.72 2.98
N LEU A 177 -14.98 -4.52 3.40
CA LEU A 177 -14.90 -4.13 4.79
C LEU A 177 -16.31 -3.81 5.31
N PRO A 178 -16.82 -4.48 6.38
CA PRO A 178 -18.10 -4.12 6.98
C PRO A 178 -18.16 -2.64 7.38
N TRP A 179 -19.19 -1.93 6.90
CA TRP A 179 -19.33 -0.48 7.01
C TRP A 179 -20.81 -0.07 7.13
N ARG A 180 -21.21 0.47 8.29
CA ARG A 180 -22.60 0.84 8.56
C ARG A 180 -22.90 2.24 8.05
N SER A 181 -23.62 2.33 6.93
CA SER A 181 -23.98 3.59 6.27
C SER A 181 -24.78 4.51 7.18
N ALA A 182 -25.72 3.94 7.96
CA ALA A 182 -26.53 4.71 8.91
C ALA A 182 -25.68 5.34 10.04
N ILE A 183 -24.65 4.64 10.52
CA ILE A 183 -23.73 5.17 11.52
C ILE A 183 -22.87 6.27 10.89
N HIS A 184 -22.37 6.05 9.68
CA HIS A 184 -21.60 7.05 8.93
C HIS A 184 -22.40 8.34 8.71
N ASP A 185 -23.65 8.25 8.25
CA ASP A 185 -24.55 9.39 8.09
C ASP A 185 -24.77 10.14 9.41
N SER A 186 -25.00 9.42 10.50
CA SER A 186 -25.14 10.04 11.83
C SER A 186 -23.85 10.75 12.28
N LEU A 187 -22.68 10.18 12.03
CA LEU A 187 -21.38 10.78 12.37
C LEU A 187 -21.12 12.05 11.54
N LEU A 188 -21.42 12.02 10.24
CA LEU A 188 -21.32 13.20 9.38
C LEU A 188 -22.29 14.30 9.82
N THR A 189 -23.55 13.93 10.10
CA THR A 189 -24.55 14.88 10.59
C THR A 189 -24.14 15.51 11.92
N ALA A 190 -23.53 14.71 12.81
CA ALA A 190 -23.02 15.18 14.10
C ALA A 190 -21.81 16.11 13.98
N GLU A 191 -20.98 15.97 12.93
CA GLU A 191 -19.79 16.80 12.69
C GLU A 191 -20.07 18.05 11.84
N LEU A 192 -20.89 17.91 10.80
CA LEU A 192 -21.13 18.91 9.75
C LEU A 192 -22.49 19.62 9.85
N GLY A 193 -23.41 19.09 10.65
CA GLY A 193 -24.82 19.49 10.66
C GLY A 193 -25.66 18.70 9.64
N PRO A 194 -26.96 19.03 9.51
CA PRO A 194 -27.86 18.35 8.57
C PRO A 194 -27.29 18.34 7.15
N ARG A 195 -27.52 17.23 6.44
CA ARG A 195 -27.07 17.08 5.05
C ARG A 195 -27.64 18.21 4.19
N ALA A 196 -26.74 18.96 3.56
CA ALA A 196 -27.11 20.04 2.65
C ALA A 196 -27.41 19.50 1.23
N PRO A 197 -28.24 20.18 0.44
CA PRO A 197 -28.40 19.91 -0.99
C PRO A 197 -27.06 20.00 -1.75
N ALA A 198 -26.97 19.32 -2.88
CA ALA A 198 -25.79 19.35 -3.73
C ALA A 198 -25.41 20.80 -4.11
N GLY A 199 -24.12 21.13 -3.99
CA GLY A 199 -23.58 22.46 -4.29
C GLY A 199 -23.66 23.47 -3.13
N LEU A 200 -24.32 23.13 -2.02
CA LEU A 200 -24.35 23.97 -0.81
C LEU A 200 -23.44 23.42 0.29
N ARG A 201 -22.88 24.32 1.11
CA ARG A 201 -22.12 23.92 2.30
C ARG A 201 -23.07 23.44 3.40
N PRO A 202 -22.71 22.36 4.14
CA PRO A 202 -23.36 22.02 5.40
C PRO A 202 -23.32 23.17 6.40
N LEU A 203 -24.33 23.23 7.26
CA LEU A 203 -24.57 24.33 8.20
C LEU A 203 -23.31 24.77 8.95
N ARG A 204 -22.58 23.82 9.56
CA ARG A 204 -21.40 24.16 10.38
C ARG A 204 -20.22 24.66 9.55
N LEU A 205 -20.09 24.23 8.30
CA LEU A 205 -19.09 24.78 7.40
C LEU A 205 -19.45 26.20 6.99
N GLU A 206 -20.72 26.51 6.75
CA GLU A 206 -21.14 27.87 6.43
C GLU A 206 -20.99 28.81 7.63
N GLU A 207 -21.33 28.37 8.85
CA GLU A 207 -21.08 29.15 10.09
C GLU A 207 -19.60 29.50 10.25
N LEU A 208 -18.70 28.53 10.02
CA LEU A 208 -17.26 28.76 10.05
C LEU A 208 -16.80 29.68 8.92
N ALA A 209 -17.35 29.54 7.72
CA ALA A 209 -17.03 30.42 6.59
C ALA A 209 -17.42 31.87 6.89
N VAL A 210 -18.61 32.11 7.44
CA VAL A 210 -19.06 33.44 7.89
C VAL A 210 -18.13 33.99 8.97
N ARG A 211 -17.77 33.19 9.97
CA ARG A 211 -16.81 33.62 11.01
C ARG A 211 -15.45 33.99 10.40
N ILE A 212 -14.93 33.20 9.49
CA ILE A 212 -13.65 33.50 8.80
C ILE A 212 -13.75 34.82 8.02
N ARG A 213 -14.85 35.05 7.31
CA ARG A 213 -15.09 36.31 6.56
C ARG A 213 -15.11 37.53 7.50
N VAL A 214 -15.76 37.41 8.66
CA VAL A 214 -15.82 38.47 9.67
C VAL A 214 -14.44 38.74 10.27
N GLU A 215 -13.71 37.70 10.69
CA GLU A 215 -12.39 37.85 11.32
C GLU A 215 -11.31 38.37 10.35
N LEU A 216 -11.51 38.23 9.04
CA LEU A 216 -10.60 38.75 8.00
C LEU A 216 -11.08 40.03 7.33
N ASP A 217 -12.23 40.57 7.74
CA ASP A 217 -12.88 41.72 7.10
C ASP A 217 -12.99 41.58 5.56
N ASP A 218 -13.42 40.39 5.12
CA ASP A 218 -13.65 40.06 3.71
C ASP A 218 -14.97 39.28 3.55
N PRO A 219 -16.09 39.97 3.30
CA PRO A 219 -17.41 39.35 3.13
C PRO A 219 -17.50 38.42 1.90
N SER A 220 -16.61 38.58 0.92
CA SER A 220 -16.65 37.85 -0.36
C SER A 220 -15.76 36.60 -0.38
N LEU A 221 -14.91 36.43 0.64
CA LEU A 221 -13.93 35.35 0.69
C LEU A 221 -14.60 33.97 0.55
N ASN A 222 -14.05 33.16 -0.35
CA ASN A 222 -14.30 31.72 -0.41
C ASN A 222 -13.17 30.96 0.32
N PRO A 223 -13.40 30.40 1.52
CA PRO A 223 -12.36 29.67 2.26
C PRO A 223 -11.90 28.37 1.58
N ASP A 224 -12.64 27.86 0.59
CA ASP A 224 -12.28 26.66 -0.18
C ASP A 224 -11.21 26.94 -1.24
N SER A 225 -10.94 28.22 -1.56
CA SER A 225 -9.96 28.64 -2.58
C SER A 225 -8.64 29.01 -1.89
N PRO A 226 -7.58 28.15 -1.95
CA PRO A 226 -6.31 28.46 -1.30
C PRO A 226 -5.67 29.78 -1.76
N PRO A 227 -5.71 30.17 -3.06
CA PRO A 227 -5.20 31.46 -3.50
C PRO A 227 -5.98 32.66 -2.97
N GLU A 228 -7.31 32.58 -2.84
CA GLU A 228 -8.11 33.65 -2.23
C GLU A 228 -7.84 33.75 -0.73
N LEU A 229 -7.83 32.62 -0.03
CA LEU A 229 -7.53 32.57 1.39
C LEU A 229 -6.14 33.14 1.71
N LEU A 230 -5.12 32.81 0.92
CA LEU A 230 -3.77 33.34 1.11
C LEU A 230 -3.72 34.87 0.91
N ARG A 231 -4.43 35.39 -0.10
CA ARG A 231 -4.57 36.84 -0.32
C ARG A 231 -5.29 37.53 0.84
N ALA A 232 -6.37 36.95 1.34
CA ALA A 232 -7.12 37.50 2.47
C ALA A 232 -6.29 37.51 3.77
N LEU A 233 -5.53 36.43 4.03
CA LEU A 233 -4.58 36.38 5.16
C LEU A 233 -3.52 37.47 5.04
N HIS A 234 -2.94 37.68 3.85
CA HIS A 234 -1.96 38.76 3.63
C HIS A 234 -2.56 40.15 3.81
N LYS A 235 -3.81 40.36 3.37
CA LYS A 235 -4.53 41.64 3.56
C LYS A 235 -4.77 41.95 5.04
N ALA A 236 -4.96 40.92 5.87
CA ALA A 236 -5.02 41.02 7.33
C ALA A 236 -3.64 41.07 8.02
N ASP A 237 -2.56 41.34 7.27
CA ASP A 237 -1.15 41.37 7.72
C ASP A 237 -0.62 40.04 8.30
N LEU A 238 -1.27 38.91 7.98
CA LEU A 238 -0.82 37.57 8.35
C LEU A 238 0.11 37.01 7.26
N ARG A 239 1.41 37.25 7.40
CA ARG A 239 2.43 36.88 6.40
C ARG A 239 2.77 35.39 6.44
N VAL A 240 2.00 34.60 5.70
CA VAL A 240 2.23 33.15 5.49
C VAL A 240 2.64 32.84 4.05
N LEU A 241 3.50 31.86 3.87
CA LEU A 241 3.90 31.30 2.58
C LEU A 241 2.88 30.26 2.09
N SER A 242 2.14 29.63 2.99
CA SER A 242 1.11 28.65 2.66
C SER A 242 -0.03 28.63 3.67
N THR A 243 -1.15 27.99 3.29
CA THR A 243 -2.29 27.77 4.18
C THR A 243 -2.22 26.41 4.90
N ARG A 244 -1.03 25.83 5.05
CA ARG A 244 -0.84 24.54 5.75
C ARG A 244 -1.01 24.73 7.26
N ALA A 245 -1.58 23.72 7.93
CA ALA A 245 -1.91 23.81 9.35
C ALA A 245 -0.73 24.24 10.23
N TRP A 246 0.43 23.59 10.10
CA TRP A 246 1.63 23.91 10.89
C TRP A 246 2.15 25.34 10.74
N GLU A 247 1.83 26.00 9.63
CA GLU A 247 2.20 27.39 9.39
C GLU A 247 1.19 28.34 10.02
N LEU A 248 -0.10 28.04 9.84
CA LEU A 248 -1.20 28.77 10.45
C LEU A 248 -1.15 28.71 11.99
N GLU A 249 -0.80 27.55 12.56
CA GLU A 249 -0.68 27.32 14.01
C GLU A 249 0.37 28.19 14.70
N LYS A 250 1.30 28.78 13.95
CA LYS A 250 2.32 29.69 14.51
C LYS A 250 1.80 31.12 14.72
N LEU A 251 0.65 31.43 14.16
CA LEU A 251 0.07 32.77 14.21
C LEU A 251 -0.85 32.90 15.42
N ASN A 252 -0.82 34.08 16.04
CA ASN A 252 -1.76 34.46 17.08
C ASN A 252 -2.81 35.41 16.51
N HIS A 253 -3.88 34.84 15.94
CA HIS A 253 -4.99 35.62 15.37
C HIS A 253 -6.34 34.88 15.56
N PRO A 254 -7.45 35.58 15.86
CA PRO A 254 -8.75 34.95 16.10
C PRO A 254 -9.26 34.05 14.96
N VAL A 255 -8.89 34.35 13.70
CA VAL A 255 -9.25 33.54 12.51
C VAL A 255 -8.64 32.13 12.49
N ILE A 256 -7.55 31.87 13.23
CA ILE A 256 -6.77 30.63 13.07
C ILE A 256 -7.57 29.41 13.53
N GLU A 257 -8.22 29.46 14.70
CA GLU A 257 -9.06 28.35 15.18
C GLU A 257 -10.21 28.02 14.22
N PRO A 258 -11.05 28.99 13.79
CA PRO A 258 -12.08 28.77 12.79
C PRO A 258 -11.54 28.17 11.50
N LEU A 259 -10.39 28.67 11.02
CA LEU A 259 -9.82 28.25 9.76
C LEU A 259 -9.29 26.81 9.81
N LEU A 260 -8.60 26.42 10.88
CA LEU A 260 -8.14 25.05 11.07
C LEU A 260 -9.32 24.08 11.19
N ARG A 261 -10.36 24.48 11.92
CA ARG A 261 -11.59 23.69 12.05
C ARG A 261 -12.33 23.56 10.71
N TYR A 262 -12.43 24.65 9.94
CA TYR A 262 -13.02 24.65 8.60
C TYR A 262 -12.27 23.69 7.69
N LYS A 263 -10.94 23.79 7.60
CA LYS A 263 -10.11 22.91 6.77
C LYS A 263 -10.28 21.44 7.14
N LYS A 264 -10.38 21.13 8.45
CA LYS A 264 -10.62 19.77 8.95
C LYS A 264 -11.98 19.22 8.49
N LEU A 265 -13.05 20.00 8.64
CA LEU A 265 -14.40 19.60 8.25
C LEU A 265 -14.58 19.54 6.72
N ALA A 266 -14.01 20.49 5.97
CA ALA A 266 -14.03 20.50 4.51
C ALA A 266 -13.27 19.29 3.93
N ARG A 267 -12.14 18.91 4.56
CA ARG A 267 -11.43 17.67 4.22
C ARG A 267 -12.28 16.44 4.52
N LEU A 268 -12.98 16.38 5.66
CA LEU A 268 -13.89 15.28 5.98
C LEU A 268 -15.02 15.15 4.94
N LEU A 269 -15.70 16.25 4.61
CA LEU A 269 -16.78 16.28 3.63
C LEU A 269 -16.30 15.84 2.24
N SER A 270 -15.14 16.34 1.79
CA SER A 270 -14.60 15.99 0.47
C SER A 270 -14.05 14.56 0.40
N ALA A 271 -13.45 14.05 1.48
CA ALA A 271 -12.80 12.73 1.49
C ALA A 271 -13.79 11.58 1.72
N ASN A 272 -14.70 11.78 2.68
CA ASN A 272 -15.56 10.72 3.23
C ASN A 272 -16.94 11.26 3.60
N GLY A 273 -17.41 12.31 2.92
CA GLY A 273 -18.76 12.82 3.09
C GLY A 273 -19.81 11.90 2.45
N TRP A 274 -21.04 12.39 2.40
CA TRP A 274 -22.18 11.62 1.90
C TRP A 274 -22.02 11.11 0.46
N PHE A 275 -21.49 11.93 -0.45
CA PHE A 275 -21.25 11.51 -1.83
C PHE A 275 -20.26 10.34 -1.92
N TRP A 276 -19.19 10.39 -1.13
CA TRP A 276 -18.23 9.30 -1.07
C TRP A 276 -18.90 8.03 -0.51
N MET A 277 -19.66 8.16 0.58
CA MET A 277 -20.39 7.05 1.18
C MET A 277 -21.33 6.37 0.16
N GLU A 278 -22.12 7.15 -0.57
CA GLU A 278 -23.05 6.63 -1.60
C GLU A 278 -22.34 5.99 -2.80
N SER A 279 -21.12 6.43 -3.11
CA SER A 279 -20.36 5.93 -4.25
C SER A 279 -19.60 4.63 -3.93
N TRP A 280 -19.18 4.45 -2.68
CA TRP A 280 -18.21 3.41 -2.31
C TRP A 280 -18.75 2.39 -1.30
N ILE A 281 -19.86 2.68 -0.63
CA ILE A 281 -20.51 1.76 0.29
C ILE A 281 -21.71 1.11 -0.39
N ILE A 282 -21.65 -0.20 -0.58
CA ILE A 282 -22.69 -1.02 -1.21
C ILE A 282 -23.09 -2.07 -0.18
N ASP A 283 -24.39 -2.19 0.11
CA ASP A 283 -24.93 -3.17 1.07
C ASP A 283 -24.20 -3.19 2.41
N ASP A 284 -23.94 -1.99 2.96
CA ASP A 284 -23.18 -1.78 4.22
C ASP A 284 -21.76 -2.39 4.21
N ARG A 285 -21.10 -2.34 3.04
CA ARG A 285 -19.70 -2.74 2.88
C ARG A 285 -18.93 -1.76 2.01
N PHE A 286 -17.71 -1.47 2.42
CA PHE A 286 -16.73 -0.74 1.62
C PHE A 286 -15.88 -1.72 0.83
N HIS A 287 -15.85 -1.59 -0.50
CA HIS A 287 -15.07 -2.45 -1.40
C HIS A 287 -13.89 -1.69 -2.01
N PRO A 288 -12.78 -1.46 -1.26
CA PRO A 288 -11.60 -0.78 -1.80
C PRO A 288 -10.95 -1.61 -2.92
N GLU A 289 -10.57 -0.94 -4.01
CA GLU A 289 -9.75 -1.54 -5.04
C GLU A 289 -8.26 -1.37 -4.66
N TYR A 290 -7.62 -2.49 -4.34
CA TYR A 290 -6.20 -2.55 -4.05
C TYR A 290 -5.40 -2.83 -5.31
N LEU A 291 -4.29 -2.10 -5.46
CA LEU A 291 -3.31 -2.31 -6.53
C LEU A 291 -1.98 -2.79 -5.91
N PRO A 292 -1.80 -4.11 -5.74
CA PRO A 292 -0.50 -4.70 -5.42
C PRO A 292 0.56 -4.24 -6.42
N GLY A 293 1.78 -4.01 -5.94
CA GLY A 293 2.87 -3.47 -6.76
C GLY A 293 2.61 -2.08 -7.37
N GLY A 294 1.57 -1.35 -6.95
CA GLY A 294 1.12 -0.10 -7.58
C GLY A 294 2.09 1.08 -7.44
N VAL A 295 3.07 1.03 -6.54
CA VAL A 295 4.18 1.98 -6.50
C VAL A 295 5.53 1.28 -6.60
N VAL A 296 6.55 2.02 -7.04
CA VAL A 296 7.90 1.50 -7.31
C VAL A 296 8.55 0.78 -6.12
N THR A 297 8.21 1.16 -4.88
CA THR A 297 8.72 0.49 -3.67
C THR A 297 8.07 -0.87 -3.41
N GLY A 298 7.02 -1.25 -4.14
CA GLY A 298 6.21 -2.44 -3.88
C GLY A 298 5.09 -2.23 -2.87
N ARG A 299 4.91 -1.02 -2.32
CA ARG A 299 3.72 -0.71 -1.52
C ARG A 299 2.47 -0.79 -2.40
N TRP A 300 1.36 -1.12 -1.76
CA TRP A 300 0.08 -1.16 -2.44
C TRP A 300 -0.44 0.26 -2.62
N ALA A 301 -0.98 0.53 -3.79
CA ALA A 301 -1.80 1.70 -4.04
C ALA A 301 -3.28 1.33 -3.93
N THR A 302 -4.16 2.32 -3.90
CA THR A 302 -5.61 2.09 -3.97
C THR A 302 -6.29 3.03 -4.94
N ARG A 303 -7.41 2.55 -5.48
CA ARG A 303 -8.45 3.36 -6.14
C ARG A 303 -9.72 3.22 -5.30
N GLY A 304 -10.46 4.31 -5.10
CA GLY A 304 -11.51 4.30 -4.08
C GLY A 304 -11.91 5.63 -3.43
N GLY A 305 -11.43 6.77 -3.92
CA GLY A 305 -11.73 8.06 -3.30
C GLY A 305 -10.92 8.43 -2.05
N GLY A 306 -9.71 7.85 -1.86
CA GLY A 306 -8.80 8.26 -0.77
C GLY A 306 -9.16 7.72 0.63
N ALA A 307 -10.04 6.72 0.68
CA ALA A 307 -10.67 6.21 1.88
C ALA A 307 -9.81 5.35 2.82
N LEU A 308 -8.66 4.84 2.37
CA LEU A 308 -7.84 4.02 3.27
C LEU A 308 -7.28 4.82 4.45
N GLN A 309 -7.16 6.15 4.33
CA GLN A 309 -6.84 7.00 5.47
C GLN A 309 -8.11 7.34 6.25
N LEU A 310 -8.69 6.34 6.92
CA LEU A 310 -9.95 6.48 7.67
C LEU A 310 -9.81 7.54 8.79
N PRO A 311 -10.42 8.74 8.63
CA PRO A 311 -10.37 9.78 9.65
C PRO A 311 -11.03 9.28 10.93
N ARG A 312 -10.48 9.66 12.09
CA ARG A 312 -10.98 9.24 13.41
C ARG A 312 -12.50 9.44 13.56
N GLN A 313 -13.03 10.52 12.99
CA GLN A 313 -14.44 10.90 13.07
C GLN A 313 -15.41 9.90 12.45
N ILE A 314 -14.96 9.09 11.48
CA ILE A 314 -15.82 8.11 10.79
C ILE A 314 -15.46 6.67 11.08
N ARG A 315 -14.38 6.41 11.85
CA ARG A 315 -13.97 5.03 12.19
C ARG A 315 -15.08 4.23 12.88
N GLY A 316 -15.98 4.92 13.59
CA GLY A 316 -17.15 4.31 14.22
C GLY A 316 -18.15 3.70 13.24
N ALA A 317 -18.10 4.05 11.95
CA ALA A 317 -18.91 3.41 10.92
C ALA A 317 -18.41 2.00 10.56
N VAL A 318 -17.14 1.69 10.81
CA VAL A 318 -16.57 0.36 10.58
C VAL A 318 -16.93 -0.51 11.79
N VAL A 319 -17.94 -1.35 11.62
CA VAL A 319 -18.52 -2.21 12.67
C VAL A 319 -18.65 -3.62 12.15
N ALA A 320 -18.15 -4.59 12.92
CA ALA A 320 -18.19 -6.00 12.55
C ALA A 320 -19.64 -6.49 12.37
N ASP A 321 -19.81 -7.55 11.58
CA ASP A 321 -21.11 -8.22 11.46
C ASP A 321 -21.58 -8.83 12.79
N PRO A 322 -22.91 -8.97 13.00
CA PRO A 322 -23.42 -9.63 14.20
C PRO A 322 -22.83 -11.03 14.40
N GLY A 323 -22.27 -11.29 15.59
CA GLY A 323 -21.58 -12.55 15.91
C GLY A 323 -20.13 -12.62 15.42
N TRP A 324 -19.60 -11.55 14.84
CA TRP A 324 -18.23 -11.41 14.37
C TRP A 324 -17.49 -10.30 15.13
N LYS A 325 -16.16 -10.31 15.02
CA LYS A 325 -15.25 -9.32 15.58
C LYS A 325 -14.24 -8.89 14.52
N PHE A 326 -13.60 -7.77 14.76
CA PHE A 326 -12.36 -7.39 14.10
C PHE A 326 -11.17 -7.76 14.96
N VAL A 327 -10.16 -8.35 14.33
CA VAL A 327 -8.79 -8.43 14.86
C VAL A 327 -7.98 -7.38 14.13
N VAL A 328 -7.63 -6.30 14.82
CA VAL A 328 -6.87 -5.17 14.28
C VAL A 328 -5.43 -5.29 14.77
N ALA A 329 -4.48 -5.32 13.84
CA ALA A 329 -3.06 -5.43 14.18
C ALA A 329 -2.23 -4.37 13.47
N ASP A 330 -1.35 -3.70 14.23
CA ASP A 330 -0.45 -2.63 13.77
C ASP A 330 1.01 -2.96 14.15
N ALA A 331 1.91 -2.88 13.18
CA ALA A 331 3.33 -3.18 13.39
C ALA A 331 4.11 -1.99 13.95
N ALA A 332 4.53 -2.10 15.21
CA ALA A 332 5.16 -1.02 15.93
C ALA A 332 6.59 -0.72 15.44
N GLN A 333 6.79 0.49 14.91
CA GLN A 333 8.09 0.99 14.42
C GLN A 333 8.73 0.06 13.37
N LEU A 334 7.92 -0.42 12.42
CA LEU A 334 8.36 -1.37 11.39
C LEU A 334 9.61 -0.90 10.63
N GLU A 335 9.60 0.30 10.05
CA GLU A 335 10.71 0.75 9.21
C GLU A 335 12.07 0.86 9.95
N PRO A 336 12.17 1.45 11.16
CA PRO A 336 13.39 1.38 11.95
C PRO A 336 13.88 -0.05 12.24
N ARG A 337 12.97 -0.99 12.52
CA ARG A 337 13.33 -2.40 12.77
C ARG A 337 13.84 -3.08 11.50
N ILE A 338 13.22 -2.80 10.36
CA ILE A 338 13.72 -3.20 9.04
C ILE A 338 15.11 -2.62 8.79
N LEU A 339 15.37 -1.36 9.13
CA LEU A 339 16.71 -0.78 8.99
C LEU A 339 17.75 -1.50 9.86
N ALA A 340 17.44 -1.79 11.13
CA ALA A 340 18.32 -2.57 12.01
C ALA A 340 18.65 -3.95 11.41
N ALA A 341 17.64 -4.62 10.85
CA ALA A 341 17.78 -5.92 10.21
C ALA A 341 18.59 -5.86 8.90
N LEU A 342 18.29 -4.91 8.01
CA LEU A 342 18.99 -4.74 6.73
C LEU A 342 20.46 -4.41 6.93
N SER A 343 20.76 -3.51 7.87
CA SER A 343 22.13 -3.09 8.18
C SER A 343 22.90 -4.10 9.03
N GLN A 344 22.19 -5.08 9.61
CA GLN A 344 22.70 -6.04 10.57
C GLN A 344 23.34 -5.33 11.79
N ASP A 345 22.75 -4.21 12.20
CA ASP A 345 23.18 -3.42 13.35
C ASP A 345 22.60 -4.01 14.64
N THR A 346 23.40 -4.83 15.33
CA THR A 346 22.96 -5.56 16.52
C THR A 346 22.69 -4.63 17.71
N ALA A 347 23.36 -3.48 17.79
CA ALA A 347 23.11 -2.49 18.83
C ALA A 347 21.72 -1.84 18.64
N MET A 348 21.38 -1.49 17.39
CA MET A 348 20.05 -0.98 17.07
C MET A 348 18.96 -2.03 17.28
N ALA A 349 19.21 -3.29 16.91
CA ALA A 349 18.28 -4.39 17.15
C ALA A 349 18.07 -4.64 18.66
N ALA A 350 19.14 -4.61 19.45
CA ALA A 350 19.08 -4.76 20.90
C ALA A 350 18.26 -3.65 21.57
N ALA A 351 18.36 -2.41 21.09
CA ALA A 351 17.55 -1.30 21.60
C ALA A 351 16.03 -1.52 21.39
N GLY A 352 15.61 -2.29 20.39
CA GLY A 352 14.20 -2.59 20.12
C GLY A 352 13.70 -3.92 20.67
N ARG A 353 14.54 -4.70 21.34
CA ARG A 353 14.19 -6.08 21.74
C ARG A 353 13.20 -6.09 22.89
N GLY A 354 12.06 -6.73 22.70
CA GLY A 354 11.00 -6.86 23.71
C GLY A 354 10.44 -5.53 24.25
N THR A 355 10.71 -4.39 23.59
CA THR A 355 10.30 -3.05 24.05
C THR A 355 10.11 -2.09 22.88
N ASP A 356 9.60 -0.88 23.18
CA ASP A 356 9.55 0.24 22.24
C ASP A 356 10.98 0.67 21.85
N LEU A 357 11.27 0.66 20.55
CA LEU A 357 12.62 0.96 20.04
C LEU A 357 13.11 2.33 20.51
N TYR A 358 12.25 3.35 20.49
CA TYR A 358 12.63 4.70 20.87
C TYR A 358 12.92 4.81 22.37
N ALA A 359 12.16 4.11 23.21
CA ALA A 359 12.45 3.99 24.63
C ALA A 359 13.79 3.28 24.87
N GLY A 360 14.11 2.23 24.12
CA GLY A 360 15.41 1.56 24.23
C GLY A 360 16.59 2.40 23.75
N ILE A 361 16.42 3.24 22.71
CA ILE A 361 17.43 4.23 22.29
C ILE A 361 17.71 5.22 23.45
N VAL A 362 16.67 5.68 24.15
CA VAL A 362 16.81 6.54 25.34
C VAL A 362 17.52 5.79 26.47
N ALA A 363 17.11 4.55 26.76
CA ALA A 363 17.72 3.73 27.81
C ALA A 363 19.21 3.44 27.56
N SER A 364 19.62 3.37 26.28
CA SER A 364 21.04 3.24 25.90
C SER A 364 21.84 4.55 25.99
N GLY A 365 21.22 5.66 26.39
CA GLY A 365 21.87 6.96 26.61
C GLY A 365 22.18 7.75 25.33
N VAL A 366 21.63 7.34 24.17
CA VAL A 366 21.93 7.98 22.88
C VAL A 366 21.25 9.36 22.76
N VAL A 367 20.04 9.49 23.31
CA VAL A 367 19.24 10.72 23.32
C VAL A 367 18.44 10.83 24.62
N GLU A 368 18.01 12.05 24.99
CA GLU A 368 17.39 12.28 26.30
C GLU A 368 15.92 11.88 26.38
N THR A 369 15.18 11.94 25.26
CA THR A 369 13.73 11.72 25.25
C THR A 369 13.28 10.83 24.10
N ARG A 370 12.14 10.15 24.28
CA ARG A 370 11.53 9.33 23.23
C ARG A 370 11.21 10.16 21.97
N ALA A 371 10.80 11.41 22.15
CA ALA A 371 10.54 12.34 21.05
C ALA A 371 11.83 12.65 20.26
N HIS A 372 12.95 12.92 20.95
CA HIS A 372 14.26 13.08 20.33
C HIS A 372 14.69 11.81 19.58
N ALA A 373 14.52 10.62 20.16
CA ALA A 373 14.82 9.35 19.50
C ALA A 373 14.04 9.19 18.19
N LYS A 374 12.72 9.45 18.21
CA LYS A 374 11.86 9.37 17.05
C LYS A 374 12.27 10.36 15.95
N VAL A 375 12.42 11.63 16.30
CA VAL A 375 12.77 12.70 15.35
C VAL A 375 14.16 12.46 14.73
N ALA A 376 15.13 12.02 15.53
CA ALA A 376 16.48 11.75 15.06
C ALA A 376 16.52 10.51 14.14
N MET A 377 15.83 9.42 14.52
CA MET A 377 15.79 8.20 13.71
C MET A 377 15.09 8.41 12.38
N LEU A 378 13.92 9.06 12.37
CA LEU A 378 13.21 9.39 11.14
C LEU A 378 14.02 10.37 10.27
N GLY A 379 14.74 11.31 10.89
CA GLY A 379 15.65 12.21 10.18
C GLY A 379 16.82 11.47 9.51
N ALA A 380 17.43 10.51 10.21
CA ALA A 380 18.51 9.68 9.66
C ALA A 380 18.02 8.79 8.50
N MET A 381 16.83 8.20 8.65
CA MET A 381 16.21 7.35 7.64
C MET A 381 15.78 8.12 6.40
N TYR A 382 15.21 9.32 6.54
CA TYR A 382 14.65 10.08 5.42
C TYR A 382 15.51 11.26 4.93
N GLY A 383 16.69 11.45 5.52
CA GLY A 383 17.64 12.48 5.10
C GLY A 383 17.30 13.90 5.56
N ALA A 384 16.55 14.07 6.65
CA ALA A 384 16.36 15.37 7.27
C ALA A 384 17.59 15.73 8.13
N THR A 385 18.47 16.57 7.58
CA THR A 385 19.75 16.96 8.19
C THR A 385 19.74 18.34 8.86
N SER A 386 18.60 19.03 8.85
CA SER A 386 18.44 20.35 9.48
C SER A 386 17.64 20.28 10.78
N GLY A 387 17.71 21.35 11.58
CA GLY A 387 16.98 21.45 12.85
C GLY A 387 17.42 20.41 13.89
N GLU A 388 16.46 20.00 14.72
CA GLU A 388 16.68 19.07 15.84
C GLU A 388 17.23 17.71 15.38
N SER A 389 16.73 17.16 14.25
CA SER A 389 17.23 15.92 13.65
C SER A 389 18.72 16.01 13.30
N GLY A 390 19.16 17.12 12.71
CA GLY A 390 20.56 17.35 12.36
C GLY A 390 21.48 17.39 13.59
N ARG A 391 21.03 18.03 14.68
CA ARG A 391 21.77 18.12 15.95
C ARG A 391 22.02 16.75 16.60
N LEU A 392 21.05 15.84 16.49
CA LEU A 392 21.09 14.52 17.12
C LEU A 392 21.76 13.44 16.24
N LEU A 393 21.89 13.67 14.93
CA LEU A 393 22.43 12.71 13.98
C LEU A 393 23.85 12.19 14.33
N PRO A 394 24.81 13.03 14.78
CA PRO A 394 26.14 12.53 15.16
C PRO A 394 26.13 11.53 16.33
N ARG A 395 25.16 11.63 17.24
CA ARG A 395 25.01 10.68 18.36
C ARG A 395 24.49 9.34 17.85
N LEU A 396 23.48 9.36 16.97
CA LEU A 396 23.00 8.15 16.29
C LEU A 396 24.08 7.49 15.43
N ALA A 397 24.91 8.27 14.73
CA ALA A 397 26.00 7.75 13.90
C ALA A 397 27.03 6.95 14.70
N ARG A 398 27.31 7.39 15.94
CA ARG A 398 28.21 6.67 16.84
C ARG A 398 27.55 5.41 17.42
N ALA A 399 26.26 5.48 17.73
CA ALA A 399 25.53 4.37 18.34
C ALA A 399 25.21 3.24 17.34
N TYR A 400 24.81 3.61 16.11
CA TYR A 400 24.31 2.69 15.09
C TYR A 400 25.01 2.93 13.73
N PRO A 401 26.33 2.72 13.67
CA PRO A 401 27.13 3.08 12.50
C PRO A 401 26.75 2.30 11.24
N ARG A 402 26.33 1.03 11.38
CA ARG A 402 25.98 0.19 10.22
C ARG A 402 24.65 0.65 9.61
N ALA A 403 23.69 0.98 10.45
CA ALA A 403 22.39 1.51 10.01
C ALA A 403 22.56 2.80 9.20
N LEU A 404 23.36 3.73 9.71
CA LEU A 404 23.59 5.01 9.01
C LEU A 404 24.44 4.84 7.75
N ALA A 405 25.49 4.03 7.80
CA ALA A 405 26.29 3.71 6.61
C ALA A 405 25.47 3.08 5.47
N LEU A 406 24.49 2.22 5.79
CA LEU A 406 23.59 1.64 4.79
C LEU A 406 22.75 2.72 4.09
N THR A 407 22.09 3.59 4.87
CA THR A 407 21.24 4.67 4.33
C THR A 407 22.04 5.72 3.55
N GLU A 408 23.27 6.04 3.99
CA GLU A 408 24.17 6.94 3.28
C GLU A 408 24.69 6.33 1.97
N THR A 409 25.05 5.05 1.98
CA THR A 409 25.47 4.34 0.77
C THR A 409 24.34 4.32 -0.27
N ALA A 410 23.11 4.07 0.16
CA ALA A 410 21.94 4.12 -0.73
C ALA A 410 21.73 5.53 -1.30
N ALA A 411 21.87 6.58 -0.48
CA ALA A 411 21.75 7.96 -0.93
C ALA A 411 22.82 8.33 -1.96
N ARG A 412 24.09 8.04 -1.68
CA ARG A 412 25.20 8.31 -2.60
C ARG A 412 25.06 7.54 -3.91
N THR A 413 24.44 6.37 -3.87
CA THR A 413 24.15 5.56 -5.07
C THR A 413 23.10 6.25 -5.94
N GLY A 414 22.00 6.72 -5.35
CA GLY A 414 21.00 7.51 -6.08
C GLY A 414 21.51 8.85 -6.59
N GLU A 415 22.40 9.51 -5.84
CA GLU A 415 23.04 10.77 -6.26
C GLU A 415 23.88 10.61 -7.54
N ARG A 416 24.42 9.41 -7.78
CA ARG A 416 25.12 9.04 -9.04
C ARG A 416 24.19 8.61 -10.17
N GLY A 417 22.89 8.46 -9.90
CA GLY A 417 21.91 7.92 -10.83
C GLY A 417 21.92 6.40 -10.96
N ASP A 418 22.60 5.70 -10.04
CA ASP A 418 22.59 4.25 -9.95
C ASP A 418 21.33 3.75 -9.23
N VAL A 419 21.04 2.45 -9.36
CA VAL A 419 19.90 1.79 -8.72
C VAL A 419 20.26 1.17 -7.38
N VAL A 420 19.27 1.06 -6.50
CA VAL A 420 19.36 0.32 -5.23
C VAL A 420 18.33 -0.80 -5.22
N SER A 421 18.59 -1.85 -4.44
CA SER A 421 17.66 -2.98 -4.31
C SER A 421 17.23 -3.19 -2.85
N THR A 422 16.00 -3.64 -2.71
CA THR A 422 15.38 -4.10 -1.45
C THR A 422 15.94 -5.46 -1.01
N ARG A 423 15.47 -5.98 0.13
CA ARG A 423 15.96 -7.24 0.71
C ARG A 423 15.76 -8.44 -0.21
N LEU A 424 14.60 -8.58 -0.83
CA LEU A 424 14.26 -9.76 -1.63
C LEU A 424 14.55 -9.59 -3.13
N GLY A 425 14.81 -8.37 -3.59
CA GLY A 425 15.44 -8.12 -4.90
C GLY A 425 14.72 -7.14 -5.80
N ARG A 426 13.65 -6.47 -5.35
CA ARG A 426 13.05 -5.36 -6.10
C ARG A 426 14.03 -4.19 -6.18
N SER A 427 14.26 -3.64 -7.38
CA SER A 427 15.17 -2.52 -7.60
C SER A 427 14.45 -1.21 -7.89
N SER A 428 15.09 -0.10 -7.55
CA SER A 428 14.60 1.25 -7.84
C SER A 428 14.72 1.57 -9.33
N PRO A 429 13.84 2.41 -9.91
CA PRO A 429 14.03 2.90 -11.27
C PRO A 429 15.32 3.73 -11.39
N ARG A 430 15.84 3.84 -12.61
CA ARG A 430 16.89 4.81 -12.96
C ARG A 430 16.28 6.20 -13.18
N PRO A 431 17.05 7.29 -12.95
CA PRO A 431 16.62 8.63 -13.35
C PRO A 431 16.34 8.72 -14.85
N GLY A 432 15.26 9.44 -15.21
CA GLY A 432 14.86 9.65 -16.61
C GLY A 432 15.78 10.62 -17.37
N ALA A 433 15.53 10.76 -18.68
CA ALA A 433 16.36 11.57 -19.59
C ALA A 433 16.57 13.01 -19.11
N GLY A 434 15.54 13.68 -18.57
CA GLY A 434 15.68 15.05 -18.07
C GLY A 434 16.67 15.20 -16.90
N TRP A 435 16.90 14.15 -16.11
CA TRP A 435 17.97 14.17 -15.10
C TRP A 435 19.34 14.11 -15.76
N GLN A 436 19.49 13.25 -16.77
CA GLN A 436 20.75 13.05 -17.50
C GLN A 436 21.14 14.32 -18.26
N ASP A 437 20.17 14.97 -18.90
CA ASP A 437 20.35 16.26 -19.58
C ASP A 437 20.82 17.35 -18.61
N ASP A 438 20.20 17.44 -17.43
CA ASP A 438 20.59 18.42 -16.41
C ASP A 438 21.99 18.14 -15.84
N GLN A 439 22.39 16.88 -15.67
CA GLN A 439 23.77 16.54 -15.29
C GLN A 439 24.78 16.87 -16.39
N ALA A 440 24.44 16.59 -17.65
CA ALA A 440 25.28 16.89 -18.81
C ALA A 440 25.51 18.40 -18.93
N ARG A 441 24.43 19.20 -18.89
CA ARG A 441 24.49 20.68 -18.94
C ARG A 441 25.33 21.27 -17.83
N ALA A 442 25.22 20.75 -16.60
CA ALA A 442 26.02 21.23 -15.48
C ALA A 442 27.52 20.90 -15.61
N SER A 443 27.88 19.95 -16.46
CA SER A 443 29.27 19.54 -16.71
C SER A 443 29.91 20.24 -17.92
N GLU A 444 29.15 21.06 -18.66
CA GLU A 444 29.64 21.81 -19.81
C GLU A 444 30.50 23.01 -19.40
N ALA A 445 31.50 23.36 -20.22
CA ALA A 445 32.43 24.47 -19.95
C ALA A 445 31.74 25.86 -19.84
N GLY A 446 30.48 25.98 -20.30
CA GLY A 446 29.65 27.18 -20.22
C GLY A 446 28.52 27.10 -19.18
N ALA A 447 28.53 26.11 -18.28
CA ALA A 447 27.45 25.90 -17.32
C ALA A 447 27.22 27.14 -16.44
N THR A 448 25.96 27.53 -16.27
CA THR A 448 25.62 28.62 -15.35
C THR A 448 25.57 28.11 -13.91
N ALA A 449 25.75 29.02 -12.94
CA ALA A 449 25.51 28.69 -11.53
C ALA A 449 24.07 28.19 -11.26
N GLY A 450 23.11 28.51 -12.14
CA GLY A 450 21.74 27.99 -12.08
C GLY A 450 21.67 26.51 -12.45
N ASP A 451 22.39 26.10 -13.49
CA ASP A 451 22.43 24.72 -13.99
C ASP A 451 23.09 23.80 -12.97
N GLU A 452 24.22 24.22 -12.41
CA GLU A 452 24.89 23.49 -11.32
C GLU A 452 24.00 23.32 -10.09
N ARG A 453 23.21 24.35 -9.73
CA ARG A 453 22.29 24.26 -8.58
C ARG A 453 21.15 23.30 -8.85
N ARG A 454 20.60 23.31 -10.07
CA ARG A 454 19.52 22.41 -10.51
C ARG A 454 19.99 20.97 -10.49
N ALA A 455 21.13 20.67 -11.13
CA ALA A 455 21.72 19.33 -11.15
C ALA A 455 22.00 18.78 -9.74
N ARG A 456 22.57 19.60 -8.85
CA ARG A 456 22.79 19.25 -7.44
C ARG A 456 21.50 19.05 -6.66
N SER A 457 20.45 19.82 -6.94
CA SER A 457 19.15 19.60 -6.30
C SER A 457 18.56 18.26 -6.72
N GLN A 458 18.51 17.99 -8.02
CA GLN A 458 17.99 16.73 -8.56
C GLN A 458 18.76 15.50 -8.05
N SER A 459 20.10 15.57 -8.04
CA SER A 459 20.95 14.50 -7.49
C SER A 459 20.61 14.23 -6.01
N ARG A 460 20.49 15.27 -5.18
CA ARG A 460 20.08 15.12 -3.76
C ARG A 460 18.66 14.60 -3.60
N ASP A 461 17.74 14.93 -4.50
CA ASP A 461 16.37 14.43 -4.48
C ASP A 461 16.34 12.93 -4.77
N TRP A 462 17.12 12.48 -5.76
CA TRP A 462 17.35 11.05 -6.03
C TRP A 462 18.04 10.33 -4.88
N GLY A 463 19.03 10.97 -4.24
CA GLY A 463 19.65 10.42 -3.03
C GLY A 463 18.67 10.21 -1.88
N ARG A 464 17.72 11.14 -1.66
CA ARG A 464 16.64 10.94 -0.67
C ARG A 464 15.69 9.84 -1.10
N PHE A 465 15.35 9.76 -2.39
CA PHE A 465 14.49 8.70 -2.92
C PHE A 465 15.10 7.30 -2.70
N THR A 466 16.34 7.06 -3.12
CA THR A 466 16.98 5.73 -2.98
C THR A 466 17.26 5.35 -1.54
N ARG A 467 17.60 6.34 -0.68
CA ARG A 467 17.68 6.16 0.77
C ARG A 467 16.38 5.60 1.35
N ASN A 468 15.25 6.21 0.99
CA ASN A 468 13.94 5.80 1.47
C ASN A 468 13.55 4.45 0.87
N PHE A 469 13.86 4.23 -0.40
CA PHE A 469 13.49 3.05 -1.17
C PHE A 469 13.93 1.75 -0.50
N ILE A 470 15.18 1.66 -0.04
CA ILE A 470 15.71 0.41 0.53
C ILE A 470 14.97 -0.03 1.80
N VAL A 471 14.59 0.92 2.67
CA VAL A 471 13.89 0.62 3.92
C VAL A 471 12.40 0.41 3.67
N GLN A 472 11.77 1.35 2.95
CA GLN A 472 10.34 1.31 2.68
C GLN A 472 9.94 0.12 1.80
N GLY A 473 10.76 -0.21 0.81
CA GLY A 473 10.52 -1.36 -0.05
C GLY A 473 10.72 -2.68 0.68
N SER A 474 11.78 -2.82 1.48
CA SER A 474 11.97 -4.02 2.31
C SER A 474 10.90 -4.17 3.40
N ALA A 475 10.33 -3.06 3.89
CA ALA A 475 9.17 -3.10 4.77
C ALA A 475 7.90 -3.57 4.04
N ALA A 476 7.71 -3.17 2.78
CA ALA A 476 6.62 -3.69 1.95
C ALA A 476 6.77 -5.19 1.67
N GLU A 477 7.99 -5.66 1.41
CA GLU A 477 8.29 -7.09 1.28
C GLU A 477 7.96 -7.87 2.57
N TRP A 478 8.30 -7.30 3.73
CA TRP A 478 7.92 -7.88 5.02
C TRP A 478 6.40 -7.97 5.18
N ALA A 479 5.68 -6.89 4.85
CA ALA A 479 4.23 -6.84 4.95
C ALA A 479 3.54 -7.85 4.01
N LEU A 480 4.07 -8.06 2.80
CA LEU A 480 3.61 -9.10 1.88
C LEU A 480 3.78 -10.51 2.48
N CYS A 481 4.96 -10.81 3.03
CA CYS A 481 5.19 -12.09 3.71
C CYS A 481 4.29 -12.26 4.95
N TRP A 482 4.07 -11.19 5.72
CA TRP A 482 3.18 -11.19 6.88
C TRP A 482 1.75 -11.50 6.48
N MET A 483 1.20 -10.79 5.49
CA MET A 483 -0.13 -11.05 4.94
C MET A 483 -0.26 -12.47 4.36
N ALA A 484 0.77 -12.97 3.68
CA ALA A 484 0.78 -14.32 3.14
C ALA A 484 0.71 -15.40 4.23
N GLU A 485 1.47 -15.24 5.33
CA GLU A 485 1.42 -16.16 6.47
C GLU A 485 0.11 -16.01 7.28
N ILE A 486 -0.45 -14.80 7.40
CA ILE A 486 -1.81 -14.63 7.96
C ILE A 486 -2.79 -15.43 7.12
N ARG A 487 -2.85 -15.18 5.81
CA ARG A 487 -3.80 -15.84 4.91
C ARG A 487 -3.70 -17.36 4.99
N LYS A 488 -2.49 -17.90 5.05
CA LYS A 488 -2.24 -19.32 5.24
C LYS A 488 -2.76 -19.82 6.59
N GLY A 489 -2.47 -19.14 7.69
CA GLY A 489 -2.99 -19.50 9.01
C GLY A 489 -4.52 -19.47 9.08
N LEU A 490 -5.16 -18.46 8.47
CA LEU A 490 -6.62 -18.38 8.38
C LEU A 490 -7.22 -19.49 7.51
N TRP A 491 -6.49 -19.92 6.47
CA TRP A 491 -6.91 -21.02 5.61
C TRP A 491 -6.95 -22.36 6.35
N ASP A 492 -5.96 -22.59 7.20
CA ASP A 492 -5.79 -23.85 7.94
C ASP A 492 -6.63 -23.89 9.24
N LEU A 493 -7.19 -22.75 9.64
CA LEU A 493 -8.03 -22.64 10.83
C LEU A 493 -9.39 -23.31 10.58
N ALA A 494 -9.66 -24.39 11.32
CA ALA A 494 -10.95 -25.05 11.30
C ALA A 494 -12.01 -24.17 11.99
N VAL A 495 -13.07 -23.83 11.26
CA VAL A 495 -14.22 -23.12 11.82
C VAL A 495 -15.43 -24.03 11.80
N THR A 496 -15.87 -24.46 12.97
CA THR A 496 -17.16 -25.12 13.13
C THR A 496 -18.24 -24.04 13.05
N ALA A 497 -19.09 -24.13 12.05
CA ALA A 497 -20.26 -23.27 11.94
C ALA A 497 -21.27 -23.65 13.02
N ASP A 498 -21.05 -23.21 14.25
CA ASP A 498 -22.11 -23.21 15.25
C ASP A 498 -23.21 -22.29 14.70
N GLY A 499 -24.43 -22.82 14.57
CA GLY A 499 -25.57 -22.18 13.90
C GLY A 499 -26.04 -20.83 14.48
N GLN A 500 -25.26 -20.23 15.39
CA GLN A 500 -25.45 -18.89 15.95
C GLN A 500 -24.54 -17.83 15.33
N ALA A 501 -23.53 -18.17 14.53
CA ALA A 501 -22.76 -17.17 13.80
C ALA A 501 -23.65 -16.54 12.71
N GLY A 502 -23.93 -15.24 12.82
CA GLY A 502 -24.55 -14.48 11.75
C GLY A 502 -23.78 -14.67 10.43
N ARG A 503 -24.49 -14.69 9.31
CA ARG A 503 -23.85 -14.79 7.98
C ARG A 503 -23.03 -13.50 7.76
N ALA A 504 -21.73 -13.61 7.46
CA ALA A 504 -20.90 -12.47 7.03
C ALA A 504 -21.01 -12.26 5.52
N ALA A 505 -19.93 -11.80 4.86
CA ALA A 505 -19.87 -11.60 3.41
C ALA A 505 -20.35 -12.83 2.63
N ASP A 506 -20.96 -12.60 1.47
CA ASP A 506 -21.44 -13.67 0.61
C ASP A 506 -20.30 -14.55 0.07
N GLY A 507 -20.67 -15.69 -0.54
CA GLY A 507 -19.72 -16.59 -1.17
C GLY A 507 -18.78 -17.30 -0.16
N PRO A 508 -17.48 -17.42 -0.46
CA PRO A 508 -16.57 -18.28 0.29
C PRO A 508 -16.20 -17.73 1.68
N PHE A 509 -16.55 -16.47 1.99
CA PHE A 509 -16.18 -15.80 3.24
C PHE A 509 -17.28 -15.80 4.31
N ARG A 510 -18.42 -16.43 4.01
CA ARG A 510 -19.62 -16.41 4.86
C ARG A 510 -19.42 -16.90 6.30
N VAL A 511 -18.49 -17.83 6.50
CA VAL A 511 -18.24 -18.49 7.80
C VAL A 511 -16.77 -18.57 8.18
N VAL A 512 -15.85 -18.00 7.37
CA VAL A 512 -14.41 -18.11 7.60
C VAL A 512 -13.77 -16.75 7.87
N PRO A 513 -12.78 -16.67 8.76
CA PRO A 513 -11.95 -15.49 8.94
C PRO A 513 -11.26 -15.07 7.64
N HIS A 514 -11.21 -13.77 7.39
CA HIS A 514 -10.57 -13.23 6.19
C HIS A 514 -10.05 -11.81 6.44
N LEU A 515 -8.96 -11.46 5.72
CA LEU A 515 -8.48 -10.09 5.67
C LEU A 515 -9.54 -9.22 4.98
N VAL A 516 -9.80 -8.03 5.53
CA VAL A 516 -10.76 -7.06 4.98
C VAL A 516 -10.15 -5.67 4.78
N PHE A 517 -8.99 -5.41 5.39
CA PHE A 517 -8.30 -4.13 5.25
C PHE A 517 -6.80 -4.30 5.43
N PHE A 518 -6.05 -3.54 4.63
CA PHE A 518 -4.61 -3.39 4.72
C PHE A 518 -4.21 -1.93 4.50
N LEU A 519 -3.34 -1.42 5.35
CA LEU A 519 -2.69 -0.12 5.20
C LEU A 519 -1.24 -0.22 5.69
N HIS A 520 -0.34 -0.65 4.79
CA HIS A 520 1.12 -0.72 4.97
C HIS A 520 1.61 -1.58 6.15
N ASP A 521 1.47 -1.09 7.37
CA ASP A 521 1.84 -1.73 8.64
C ASP A 521 0.64 -2.17 9.48
N GLU A 522 -0.58 -1.90 9.00
CA GLU A 522 -1.83 -2.29 9.65
C GLU A 522 -2.65 -3.28 8.82
N VAL A 523 -3.22 -4.30 9.48
CA VAL A 523 -4.20 -5.23 8.90
C VAL A 523 -5.46 -5.30 9.78
N ILE A 524 -6.60 -5.58 9.16
CA ILE A 524 -7.83 -5.95 9.84
C ILE A 524 -8.31 -7.30 9.30
N VAL A 525 -8.53 -8.24 10.21
CA VAL A 525 -9.20 -9.52 9.92
C VAL A 525 -10.63 -9.45 10.48
N HIS A 526 -11.62 -9.75 9.64
CA HIS A 526 -12.99 -9.96 10.07
C HIS A 526 -13.20 -11.45 10.35
N THR A 527 -13.61 -11.78 11.56
CA THR A 527 -13.62 -13.17 12.06
C THR A 527 -14.84 -13.47 12.92
N PRO A 528 -15.38 -14.70 12.92
CA PRO A 528 -16.37 -15.11 13.91
C PRO A 528 -15.83 -14.90 15.33
N ALA A 529 -16.69 -14.45 16.24
CA ALA A 529 -16.29 -14.14 17.62
C ALA A 529 -15.66 -15.35 18.33
N ALA A 530 -16.12 -16.56 18.03
CA ALA A 530 -15.66 -17.80 18.65
C ALA A 530 -14.18 -18.11 18.40
N VAL A 531 -13.60 -17.62 17.30
CA VAL A 531 -12.20 -17.89 16.92
C VAL A 531 -11.33 -16.64 16.89
N ALA A 532 -11.82 -15.51 17.44
CA ALA A 532 -11.12 -14.23 17.37
C ALA A 532 -9.74 -14.25 18.04
N GLU A 533 -9.61 -14.94 19.19
CA GLU A 533 -8.33 -15.10 19.88
C GLU A 533 -7.35 -16.00 19.11
N ASP A 534 -7.84 -17.04 18.43
CA ASP A 534 -7.01 -17.87 17.55
C ASP A 534 -6.45 -17.05 16.38
N VAL A 535 -7.30 -16.22 15.79
CA VAL A 535 -6.91 -15.29 14.72
C VAL A 535 -5.88 -14.27 15.22
N ALA A 536 -6.06 -13.71 16.41
CA ALA A 536 -5.07 -12.79 17.00
C ALA A 536 -3.69 -13.45 17.17
N ARG A 537 -3.64 -14.73 17.59
CA ARG A 537 -2.40 -15.51 17.66
C ARG A 537 -1.80 -15.75 16.28
N ILE A 538 -2.61 -16.17 15.29
CA ILE A 538 -2.15 -16.36 13.90
C ILE A 538 -1.51 -15.08 13.36
N VAL A 539 -2.14 -13.92 13.57
CA VAL A 539 -1.61 -12.63 13.12
C VAL A 539 -0.27 -12.30 13.78
N THR A 540 -0.14 -12.60 15.07
CA THR A 540 1.10 -12.41 15.85
C THR A 540 2.23 -13.33 15.40
N ASP A 541 1.95 -14.61 15.23
CA ASP A 541 2.92 -15.61 14.81
C ASP A 541 3.38 -15.40 13.36
N ALA A 542 2.47 -14.91 12.50
CA ALA A 542 2.77 -14.55 11.13
C ALA A 542 3.83 -13.43 11.04
N ALA A 543 3.79 -12.43 11.92
CA ALA A 543 4.79 -11.35 11.95
C ALA A 543 6.19 -11.86 12.29
N THR A 544 6.28 -12.78 13.25
CA THR A 544 7.54 -13.44 13.62
C THR A 544 8.06 -14.29 12.46
N THR A 545 7.16 -15.01 11.78
CA THR A 545 7.52 -15.84 10.62
C THR A 545 7.98 -15.00 9.43
N ALA A 546 7.31 -13.88 9.13
CA ALA A 546 7.74 -12.92 8.11
C ALA A 546 9.14 -12.37 8.41
N GLY A 547 9.42 -12.02 9.67
CA GLY A 547 10.78 -11.63 10.11
C GLY A 547 11.83 -12.69 9.81
N ARG A 548 11.55 -13.96 10.13
CA ARG A 548 12.44 -15.10 9.84
C ARG A 548 12.62 -15.35 8.35
N LEU A 549 11.57 -15.22 7.54
CA LEU A 549 11.64 -15.41 6.10
C LEU A 549 12.59 -14.41 5.43
N LEU A 550 12.57 -13.15 5.86
CA LEU A 550 13.42 -12.10 5.27
C LEU A 550 14.84 -12.09 5.85
N PHE A 551 14.98 -12.26 7.17
CA PHE A 551 16.22 -11.98 7.90
C PHE A 551 16.82 -13.20 8.60
N GLY A 552 16.23 -14.38 8.45
CA GLY A 552 16.71 -15.62 9.07
C GLY A 552 16.67 -15.51 10.60
N ASN A 553 17.79 -15.85 11.24
CA ASN A 553 17.94 -15.82 12.70
C ASN A 553 18.50 -14.50 13.23
N PHE A 554 18.52 -13.43 12.42
CA PHE A 554 18.96 -12.12 12.90
C PHE A 554 18.03 -11.66 14.05
N PRO A 555 18.57 -11.22 15.19
CA PRO A 555 17.77 -11.11 16.40
C PRO A 555 17.07 -9.75 16.50
N VAL A 556 16.09 -9.56 15.64
CA VAL A 556 15.20 -8.40 15.57
C VAL A 556 13.75 -8.85 15.79
N ASP A 557 13.02 -8.13 16.63
CA ASP A 557 11.62 -8.40 16.90
C ASP A 557 10.74 -7.48 16.05
N PHE A 558 9.57 -7.96 15.63
CA PHE A 558 8.53 -7.19 14.95
C PHE A 558 7.24 -7.22 15.80
N PRO A 559 7.20 -6.45 16.91
CA PRO A 559 6.05 -6.47 17.81
C PRO A 559 4.82 -5.88 17.14
N LEU A 560 3.68 -6.51 17.41
CA LEU A 560 2.36 -6.05 16.96
C LEU A 560 1.55 -5.57 18.15
N THR A 561 0.82 -4.47 17.97
CA THR A 561 -0.34 -4.18 18.82
C THR A 561 -1.52 -4.86 18.18
N CYS A 562 -2.07 -5.89 18.83
CA CYS A 562 -3.19 -6.68 18.32
C CYS A 562 -4.36 -6.57 19.29
N VAL A 563 -5.54 -6.17 18.80
CA VAL A 563 -6.75 -5.98 19.60
C VAL A 563 -7.97 -6.58 18.92
N VAL A 564 -8.85 -7.17 19.74
CA VAL A 564 -10.13 -7.74 19.30
C VAL A 564 -11.24 -6.76 19.66
N VAL A 565 -11.99 -6.27 18.66
CA VAL A 565 -12.98 -5.20 18.83
C VAL A 565 -14.23 -5.42 18.01
N ASP A 566 -15.34 -4.78 18.40
CA ASP A 566 -16.59 -4.73 17.62
C ASP A 566 -16.56 -3.60 16.59
N SER A 567 -15.98 -2.46 16.95
CA SER A 567 -15.79 -1.31 16.06
C SER A 567 -14.32 -0.98 15.90
N TYR A 568 -13.92 -0.58 14.70
CA TYR A 568 -12.56 -0.09 14.45
C TYR A 568 -12.23 1.18 15.26
N ALA A 569 -13.25 1.94 15.71
CA ALA A 569 -13.03 3.07 16.59
C ALA A 569 -12.43 2.69 17.95
N ASP A 570 -12.67 1.47 18.43
CA ASP A 570 -12.20 0.99 19.74
C ASP A 570 -10.76 0.45 19.68
N ALA A 571 -10.22 0.25 18.48
CA ALA A 571 -8.87 -0.27 18.29
C ALA A 571 -7.76 0.80 18.37
N LYS A 572 -8.11 2.09 18.37
CA LYS A 572 -7.15 3.19 18.18
C LYS A 572 -7.28 4.33 19.17
#